data_AF-K3WQR6-F1
#
_entry.id   AF-K3WQR6-F1
#
_cell.length_a   1.000
_cell.length_b   1.000
_cell.length_c   1.000
_cell.angle_alpha   90.00
_cell.angle_beta   90.00
_cell.angle_gamma   90.00
#
_symmetry.space_group_name_H-M   'P 1'
#
loop_
_entity.id
_entity.type
_entity.pdbx_description
1 polymer ?
#
loop_
_entity_poly.entity_id
_entity_poly.type
_entity_poly.pdbx_seq_one_letter_code
_entity_poly.pdbx_strand_id
1 'polypeptide(L)'
;MRVAKSLAFAALAATVVTTRAHAAESPVDVDTCRDLGFDAETLDCRRCDELSTFLSTSASTSDGDDSAAASKARDALQADCAKCCQDLSAKGLHAIGGTAGDKYARVVLEVCTCKFGRYPKIANFVHQHAQKHAQLEIKACNYMYYINARHPFLIFYDVEGTKQEEVGIASWDEDTISEFIEAKVAPPEEAATPAPTTTEDEEKKVASDDAEQSEEEVADATDNDEL
;
A
#
# COMPACT_ATOMS: atom_id res chain seq x y z
N MET A 1 76.32 7.10 52.62
CA MET A 1 76.02 6.26 51.44
C MET A 1 74.53 6.35 51.13
N ARG A 2 74.21 6.82 49.92
CA ARG A 2 72.96 6.68 49.13
C ARG A 2 71.62 7.10 49.76
N VAL A 3 71.20 8.34 49.44
CA VAL A 3 69.80 8.80 49.49
C VAL A 3 69.11 8.30 48.21
N ALA A 4 68.07 7.48 48.34
CA ALA A 4 67.26 7.01 47.22
C ALA A 4 66.18 8.04 46.87
N LYS A 5 66.17 8.50 45.61
CA LYS A 5 65.15 9.39 45.04
C LYS A 5 63.99 8.53 44.54
N SER A 6 62.82 8.65 45.15
CA SER A 6 61.57 8.10 44.61
C SER A 6 61.13 8.92 43.40
N LEU A 7 61.03 8.28 42.24
CA LEU A 7 60.37 8.82 41.05
C LEU A 7 58.96 8.23 40.99
N ALA A 8 57.95 9.11 41.11
CA ALA A 8 56.56 8.78 40.89
C ALA A 8 56.29 8.72 39.37
N PHE A 9 55.82 7.57 38.88
CA PHE A 9 55.27 7.43 37.53
C PHE A 9 53.78 7.78 37.57
N ALA A 10 53.41 8.90 36.96
CA ALA A 10 52.02 9.23 36.68
C ALA A 10 51.58 8.44 35.43
N ALA A 11 50.68 7.48 35.61
CA ALA A 11 50.01 6.80 34.50
C ALA A 11 48.80 7.64 34.05
N LEU A 12 48.87 8.22 32.85
CA LEU A 12 47.71 8.79 32.17
C LEU A 12 46.86 7.63 31.62
N ALA A 13 45.67 7.41 32.19
CA ALA A 13 44.67 6.53 31.61
C ALA A 13 43.92 7.29 30.51
N ALA A 14 44.18 6.95 29.24
CA ALA A 14 43.39 7.44 28.12
C ALA A 14 42.09 6.62 28.03
N THR A 15 40.96 7.23 28.39
CA THR A 15 39.62 6.70 28.12
C THR A 15 39.36 6.76 26.61
N VAL A 16 39.38 5.61 25.94
CA VAL A 16 38.94 5.46 24.55
C VAL A 16 37.41 5.45 24.56
N VAL A 17 36.80 6.54 24.10
CA VAL A 17 35.37 6.58 23.78
C VAL A 17 35.19 5.89 22.44
N THR A 18 34.73 4.64 22.44
CA THR A 18 34.30 3.95 21.23
C THR A 18 32.94 4.49 20.80
N THR A 19 32.92 5.49 19.93
CA THR A 19 31.71 5.87 19.20
C THR A 19 31.37 4.76 18.20
N ARG A 20 30.25 4.08 18.40
CA ARG A 20 29.68 3.12 17.46
C ARG A 20 29.15 3.91 16.26
N ALA A 21 29.94 4.00 15.20
CA ALA A 21 29.47 4.51 13.92
C ALA A 21 28.44 3.52 13.38
N HIS A 22 27.19 3.95 13.22
CA HIS A 22 26.27 3.29 12.30
C HIS A 22 26.87 3.46 10.91
N ALA A 23 27.33 2.35 10.33
CA ALA A 23 27.69 2.32 8.92
C ALA A 23 26.44 2.73 8.14
N ALA A 24 26.52 3.87 7.45
CA ALA A 24 25.63 4.15 6.35
C ALA A 24 25.95 3.11 5.27
N GLU A 25 25.16 2.05 5.22
CA GLU A 25 25.21 1.05 4.16
C GLU A 25 24.91 1.77 2.84
N SER A 26 25.83 1.65 1.89
CA SER A 26 25.60 2.04 0.50
C SER A 26 24.34 1.34 -0.01
N PRO A 27 23.50 2.00 -0.84
CA PRO A 27 22.36 1.33 -1.44
C PRO A 27 22.87 0.11 -2.21
N VAL A 28 22.46 -1.07 -1.77
CA VAL A 28 22.75 -2.32 -2.48
C VAL A 28 22.11 -2.21 -3.85
N ASP A 29 22.90 -2.52 -4.87
CA ASP A 29 22.50 -2.42 -6.26
C ASP A 29 21.37 -3.41 -6.58
N VAL A 30 20.29 -2.93 -7.18
CA VAL A 30 19.06 -3.69 -7.42
C VAL A 30 19.32 -4.90 -8.33
N ASP A 31 20.23 -4.77 -9.30
CA ASP A 31 20.60 -5.86 -10.20
C ASP A 31 21.32 -6.98 -9.44
N THR A 32 22.16 -6.64 -8.46
CA THR A 32 22.81 -7.63 -7.58
C THR A 32 21.79 -8.45 -6.79
N CYS A 33 20.74 -7.81 -6.28
CA CYS A 33 19.66 -8.52 -5.58
C CYS A 33 18.87 -9.44 -6.51
N ARG A 34 18.63 -8.98 -7.73
CA ARG A 34 17.95 -9.76 -8.77
C ARG A 34 18.75 -11.01 -9.16
N ASP A 35 20.08 -10.90 -9.25
CA ASP A 35 20.99 -12.01 -9.53
C ASP A 35 21.00 -13.05 -8.39
N LEU A 36 20.79 -12.61 -7.15
CA LEU A 36 20.60 -13.47 -5.99
C LEU A 36 19.16 -14.05 -5.89
N GLY A 37 18.27 -13.65 -6.79
CA GLY A 37 16.87 -14.11 -6.85
C GLY A 37 15.91 -13.32 -5.95
N PHE A 38 16.34 -12.18 -5.41
CA PHE A 38 15.52 -11.29 -4.59
C PHE A 38 14.98 -10.12 -5.41
N ASP A 39 13.72 -9.77 -5.16
CA ASP A 39 13.12 -8.54 -5.67
C ASP A 39 13.31 -7.42 -4.64
N ALA A 40 14.35 -6.60 -4.82
CA ALA A 40 14.69 -5.54 -3.88
C ALA A 40 13.58 -4.49 -3.72
N GLU A 41 12.67 -4.35 -4.70
CA GLU A 41 11.58 -3.36 -4.66
C GLU A 41 10.39 -3.84 -3.82
N THR A 42 10.22 -5.15 -3.65
CA THR A 42 9.05 -5.73 -2.95
C THR A 42 9.39 -6.61 -1.74
N LEU A 43 10.67 -6.90 -1.52
CA LEU A 43 11.13 -7.73 -0.39
C LEU A 43 11.10 -6.98 0.94
N ASP A 44 10.17 -7.37 1.83
CA ASP A 44 10.11 -6.90 3.22
C ASP A 44 11.12 -7.63 4.11
N CYS A 45 11.88 -6.89 4.92
CA CYS A 45 12.81 -7.45 5.90
C CYS A 45 12.15 -8.37 6.93
N ARG A 46 10.86 -8.17 7.24
CA ARG A 46 10.10 -9.07 8.12
C ARG A 46 10.08 -10.52 7.60
N ARG A 47 10.02 -10.69 6.28
CA ARG A 47 10.02 -12.02 5.65
C ARG A 47 11.39 -12.70 5.74
N CYS A 48 12.46 -11.91 5.74
CA CYS A 48 13.79 -12.45 5.99
C CYS A 48 13.88 -13.01 7.42
N ASP A 49 13.36 -12.34 8.43
CA ASP A 49 13.38 -12.85 9.81
C ASP A 49 12.64 -14.20 9.95
N GLU A 50 11.47 -14.31 9.32
CA GLU A 50 10.66 -15.54 9.30
C GLU A 50 11.30 -16.69 8.51
N LEU A 51 12.07 -16.38 7.46
CA LEU A 51 12.73 -17.36 6.59
C LEU A 51 13.57 -18.37 7.39
N SER A 52 14.29 -17.89 8.39
CA SER A 52 15.12 -18.72 9.28
C SER A 52 14.31 -19.83 9.98
N THR A 53 13.07 -19.54 10.37
CA THR A 53 12.17 -20.44 11.10
C THR A 53 11.56 -21.50 10.17
N PHE A 54 11.16 -21.09 8.96
CA PHE A 54 10.64 -22.01 7.95
C PHE A 54 11.70 -23.01 7.50
N LEU A 55 12.92 -22.54 7.23
CA LEU A 55 14.01 -23.39 6.75
C LEU A 55 14.50 -24.38 7.82
N SER A 56 14.43 -24.01 9.09
CA SER A 56 14.71 -24.92 10.21
C SER A 56 13.67 -26.03 10.35
N THR A 57 12.40 -25.75 10.05
CA THR A 57 11.32 -26.75 10.13
C THR A 57 11.42 -27.75 8.99
N SER A 58 11.78 -27.31 7.78
CA SER A 58 11.97 -28.20 6.60
C SER A 58 13.21 -29.08 6.67
N ALA A 59 14.23 -28.70 7.45
CA ALA A 59 15.45 -29.49 7.63
C ALA A 59 15.26 -30.71 8.56
N SER A 60 14.13 -30.80 9.28
CA SER A 60 13.85 -31.89 10.22
C SER A 60 13.45 -33.21 9.55
N THR A 61 13.30 -33.24 8.20
CA THR A 61 12.93 -34.45 7.46
C THR A 61 14.07 -35.06 6.64
N SER A 62 15.28 -34.48 6.68
CA SER A 62 16.45 -35.02 5.98
C SER A 62 17.51 -35.46 6.99
N ASP A 63 17.42 -36.72 7.42
CA ASP A 63 18.48 -37.41 8.13
C ASP A 63 19.68 -37.63 7.20
N GLY A 64 20.74 -36.84 7.33
CA GLY A 64 21.98 -37.04 6.59
C GLY A 64 23.05 -36.00 6.89
N ASP A 65 24.31 -36.45 6.94
CA ASP A 65 25.58 -35.82 7.35
C ASP A 65 25.95 -34.42 6.80
N ASP A 66 25.07 -33.76 6.03
CA ASP A 66 25.31 -32.45 5.38
C ASP A 66 24.67 -31.26 6.13
N SER A 67 24.25 -31.46 7.39
CA SER A 67 23.56 -30.44 8.20
C SER A 67 24.36 -29.15 8.42
N ALA A 68 25.70 -29.24 8.43
CA ALA A 68 26.58 -28.08 8.53
C ALA A 68 26.67 -27.27 7.21
N ALA A 69 26.59 -27.95 6.06
CA ALA A 69 26.54 -27.28 4.77
C ALA A 69 25.17 -26.64 4.53
N ALA A 70 24.10 -27.33 4.92
CA ALA A 70 22.73 -26.82 4.85
C ALA A 70 22.50 -25.62 5.77
N SER A 71 23.02 -25.65 7.01
CA SER A 71 22.94 -24.50 7.92
C SER A 71 23.71 -23.29 7.37
N LYS A 72 24.91 -23.51 6.82
CA LYS A 72 25.69 -22.45 6.18
C LYS A 72 24.99 -21.85 4.96
N ALA A 73 24.34 -22.67 4.14
CA ALA A 73 23.55 -22.19 3.00
C ALA A 73 22.35 -21.36 3.45
N ARG A 74 21.67 -21.78 4.53
CA ARG A 74 20.57 -21.02 5.14
C ARG A 74 21.04 -19.67 5.68
N ASP A 75 22.17 -19.66 6.39
CA ASP A 75 22.73 -18.43 6.98
C ASP A 75 23.20 -17.46 5.87
N ALA A 76 23.75 -17.99 4.77
CA ALA A 76 24.08 -17.19 3.59
C ALA A 76 22.83 -16.59 2.94
N LEU A 77 21.77 -17.39 2.75
CA LEU A 77 20.50 -16.92 2.19
C LEU A 77 19.85 -15.86 3.10
N GLN A 78 19.91 -16.04 4.41
CA GLN A 78 19.44 -15.06 5.39
C GLN A 78 20.19 -13.74 5.25
N ALA A 79 21.52 -13.79 5.14
CA ALA A 79 22.35 -12.61 4.99
C ALA A 79 22.09 -11.89 3.67
N ASP A 80 21.88 -12.63 2.58
CA ASP A 80 21.57 -12.04 1.27
C ASP A 80 20.16 -11.45 1.23
N CYS A 81 19.19 -12.11 1.85
CA CYS A 81 17.85 -11.56 2.07
C CYS A 81 17.93 -10.23 2.84
N ALA A 82 18.70 -10.17 3.93
CA ALA A 82 18.85 -8.97 4.75
C ALA A 82 19.50 -7.79 4.01
N LYS A 83 20.38 -8.06 3.04
CA LYS A 83 21.00 -7.02 2.19
C LYS A 83 20.03 -6.47 1.14
N CYS A 84 19.10 -7.30 0.69
CA CYS A 84 18.19 -6.99 -0.40
C CYS A 84 16.80 -6.56 0.05
N CYS A 85 16.48 -6.75 1.32
CA CYS A 85 15.21 -6.36 1.87
C CYS A 85 15.19 -4.87 2.22
N GLN A 86 13.99 -4.33 2.28
CA GLN A 86 13.74 -3.00 2.80
C GLN A 86 12.69 -3.08 3.90
N ASP A 87 12.82 -2.18 4.88
CA ASP A 87 11.78 -1.99 5.88
C ASP A 87 10.60 -1.25 5.22
N LEU A 88 9.70 -2.04 4.64
CA LEU A 88 8.48 -1.56 4.02
C LEU A 88 7.53 -0.94 5.05
N SER A 89 7.70 -1.23 6.35
CA SER A 89 6.98 -0.55 7.43
C SER A 89 7.52 0.86 7.67
N ALA A 90 8.83 1.08 7.57
CA ALA A 90 9.45 2.40 7.69
C ALA A 90 9.28 3.26 6.42
N LYS A 91 9.23 2.64 5.23
CA LYS A 91 8.99 3.32 3.95
C LYS A 91 7.52 3.59 3.63
N GLY A 92 6.62 3.31 4.56
CA GLY A 92 5.20 3.60 4.40
C GLY A 92 4.48 2.74 3.35
N LEU A 93 5.10 1.67 2.84
CA LEU A 93 4.43 0.70 1.97
C LEU A 93 3.51 -0.22 2.80
N HIS A 94 3.82 -0.41 4.09
CA HIS A 94 2.92 -0.93 5.12
C HIS A 94 2.31 0.14 6.03
N ALA A 95 2.69 1.42 5.89
CA ALA A 95 1.84 2.48 6.41
C ALA A 95 0.63 2.54 5.49
N ILE A 96 -0.48 2.04 5.98
CA ILE A 96 -1.77 2.36 5.42
C ILE A 96 -1.92 3.89 5.57
N GLY A 97 -1.57 4.61 4.51
CA GLY A 97 -1.40 6.08 4.49
C GLY A 97 0.07 6.49 4.33
N GLY A 98 0.46 6.90 3.12
CA GLY A 98 1.74 7.56 2.87
C GLY A 98 1.90 8.78 3.79
N THR A 99 3.13 8.98 4.28
CA THR A 99 3.62 10.20 4.97
C THR A 99 2.55 11.15 5.55
N ALA A 100 1.74 10.69 6.51
CA ALA A 100 0.83 11.48 7.35
C ALA A 100 0.02 12.63 6.69
N GLY A 101 -0.14 12.63 5.36
CA GLY A 101 -0.65 13.77 4.59
C GLY A 101 -1.09 13.44 3.15
N ASP A 102 -0.73 12.26 2.63
CA ASP A 102 -1.03 11.88 1.24
C ASP A 102 -2.18 10.87 1.18
N LYS A 103 -3.33 11.23 1.76
CA LYS A 103 -4.54 10.43 1.54
C LYS A 103 -5.01 10.63 0.10
N TYR A 104 -5.39 9.55 -0.56
CA TYR A 104 -5.86 9.59 -1.94
C TYR A 104 -7.23 10.26 -2.03
N ALA A 105 -7.49 10.96 -3.12
CA ALA A 105 -8.76 11.63 -3.35
C ALA A 105 -9.84 10.64 -3.83
N ARG A 106 -9.42 9.63 -4.59
CA ARG A 106 -10.32 8.66 -5.24
C ARG A 106 -9.66 7.30 -5.39
N VAL A 107 -10.47 6.25 -5.33
CA VAL A 107 -10.04 4.87 -5.61
C VAL A 107 -10.96 4.21 -6.63
N VAL A 108 -10.39 3.38 -7.50
CA VAL A 108 -11.14 2.61 -8.51
C VAL A 108 -10.85 1.13 -8.31
N LEU A 109 -11.90 0.33 -8.14
CA LEU A 109 -11.80 -1.13 -8.24
C LEU A 109 -12.12 -1.56 -9.67
N GLU A 110 -11.10 -2.02 -10.38
CA GLU A 110 -11.25 -2.65 -11.68
C GLU A 110 -11.40 -4.17 -11.52
N VAL A 111 -12.51 -4.73 -12.02
CA VAL A 111 -12.82 -6.15 -11.86
C VAL A 111 -13.63 -6.70 -13.05
N CYS A 112 -13.36 -7.94 -13.46
CA CYS A 112 -14.23 -8.62 -14.43
C CYS A 112 -15.35 -9.36 -13.72
N THR A 113 -16.60 -9.05 -14.05
CA THR A 113 -17.77 -9.80 -13.54
C THR A 113 -17.73 -11.27 -13.99
N CYS A 114 -17.10 -11.55 -15.13
CA CYS A 114 -16.83 -12.90 -15.62
C CYS A 114 -16.00 -13.77 -14.65
N LYS A 115 -15.28 -13.16 -13.70
CA LYS A 115 -14.44 -13.86 -12.72
C LYS A 115 -15.02 -13.88 -11.31
N PHE A 116 -16.25 -13.41 -11.09
CA PHE A 116 -16.88 -13.44 -9.76
C PHE A 116 -17.01 -14.86 -9.19
N GLY A 117 -17.21 -15.87 -10.04
CA GLY A 117 -17.19 -17.27 -9.59
C GLY A 117 -15.84 -17.71 -9.01
N ARG A 118 -14.72 -17.12 -9.47
CA ARG A 118 -13.38 -17.38 -8.92
C ARG A 118 -13.08 -16.51 -7.69
N TYR A 119 -13.66 -15.33 -7.61
CA TYR A 119 -13.46 -14.37 -6.51
C TYR A 119 -14.78 -14.06 -5.80
N PRO A 120 -15.40 -15.03 -5.12
CA PRO A 120 -16.72 -14.86 -4.51
C PRO A 120 -16.72 -13.76 -3.44
N LYS A 121 -15.63 -13.63 -2.67
CA LYS A 121 -15.46 -12.57 -1.67
C LYS A 121 -15.47 -11.18 -2.30
N ILE A 122 -14.76 -11.01 -3.41
CA ILE A 122 -14.71 -9.73 -4.14
C ILE A 122 -16.07 -9.42 -4.76
N ALA A 123 -16.77 -10.42 -5.29
CA ALA A 123 -18.14 -10.25 -5.77
C ALA A 123 -19.08 -9.78 -4.66
N ASN A 124 -18.97 -10.39 -3.47
CA ASN A 124 -19.75 -9.98 -2.30
C ASN A 124 -19.41 -8.56 -1.84
N PHE A 125 -18.13 -8.19 -1.80
CA PHE A 125 -17.69 -6.82 -1.55
C PHE A 125 -18.34 -5.84 -2.53
N VAL A 126 -18.25 -6.10 -3.85
CA VAL A 126 -18.82 -5.23 -4.88
C VAL A 126 -20.34 -5.06 -4.71
N HIS A 127 -21.05 -6.13 -4.34
CA HIS A 127 -22.51 -6.09 -4.23
C HIS A 127 -23.02 -5.49 -2.91
N GLN A 128 -22.33 -5.73 -1.79
CA GLN A 128 -22.85 -5.44 -0.43
C GLN A 128 -22.06 -4.34 0.30
N HIS A 129 -20.79 -4.13 -0.03
CA HIS A 129 -19.89 -3.27 0.74
C HIS A 129 -19.43 -2.03 -0.05
N ALA A 130 -19.33 -2.11 -1.39
CA ALA A 130 -18.82 -1.01 -2.21
C ALA A 130 -19.61 0.30 -2.02
N GLN A 131 -20.92 0.25 -1.81
CA GLN A 131 -21.76 1.43 -1.59
C GLN A 131 -21.43 2.20 -0.31
N LYS A 132 -20.73 1.59 0.65
CA LYS A 132 -20.29 2.24 1.88
C LYS A 132 -19.12 3.21 1.65
N HIS A 133 -18.42 3.05 0.52
CA HIS A 133 -17.20 3.80 0.19
C HIS A 133 -17.53 4.87 -0.85
N ALA A 134 -17.78 6.11 -0.41
CA ALA A 134 -18.22 7.19 -1.31
C ALA A 134 -17.21 7.53 -2.43
N GLN A 135 -15.92 7.30 -2.18
CA GLN A 135 -14.82 7.60 -3.10
C GLN A 135 -14.39 6.41 -3.95
N LEU A 136 -15.07 5.28 -3.80
CA LEU A 136 -14.82 4.07 -4.57
C LEU A 136 -15.66 4.05 -5.84
N GLU A 137 -14.99 3.97 -6.98
CA GLU A 137 -15.59 3.73 -8.28
C GLU A 137 -15.40 2.26 -8.68
N ILE A 138 -16.48 1.58 -9.10
CA ILE A 138 -16.39 0.21 -9.61
C ILE A 138 -16.32 0.23 -11.13
N LYS A 139 -15.17 -0.14 -11.69
CA LYS A 139 -15.00 -0.38 -13.13
C LYS A 139 -15.12 -1.87 -13.42
N ALA A 140 -16.36 -2.31 -13.57
CA ALA A 140 -16.71 -3.66 -13.94
C ALA A 140 -16.55 -3.87 -15.46
N CYS A 141 -15.60 -4.70 -15.89
CA CYS A 141 -15.56 -5.11 -17.29
C CYS A 141 -16.49 -6.32 -17.54
N ASN A 142 -17.36 -6.20 -18.55
CA ASN A 142 -18.16 -7.29 -19.09
C ASN A 142 -17.45 -7.84 -20.35
N TYR A 143 -17.50 -9.15 -20.55
CA TYR A 143 -16.56 -9.86 -21.43
C TYR A 143 -16.92 -9.70 -22.92
N MET A 144 -16.00 -9.17 -23.72
CA MET A 144 -15.52 -9.68 -25.04
C MET A 144 -14.48 -8.74 -25.70
N TYR A 145 -13.81 -7.85 -24.96
CA TYR A 145 -12.74 -7.00 -25.54
C TYR A 145 -11.34 -7.25 -24.96
N TYR A 146 -11.20 -8.02 -23.87
CA TYR A 146 -9.88 -8.34 -23.32
C TYR A 146 -9.73 -9.84 -23.12
N ILE A 147 -8.93 -10.44 -24.01
CA ILE A 147 -8.42 -11.82 -23.91
C ILE A 147 -7.55 -12.02 -22.65
N ASN A 148 -7.31 -10.95 -21.89
CA ASN A 148 -6.61 -10.92 -20.61
C ASN A 148 -7.53 -10.36 -19.54
N ALA A 149 -8.54 -11.13 -19.12
CA ALA A 149 -9.36 -10.77 -17.95
C ALA A 149 -8.42 -10.54 -16.76
N ARG A 150 -8.12 -9.28 -16.45
CA ARG A 150 -7.15 -8.89 -15.44
C ARG A 150 -7.68 -9.33 -14.07
N HIS A 151 -6.76 -9.70 -13.18
CA HIS A 151 -7.10 -9.96 -11.77
C HIS A 151 -7.73 -8.69 -11.18
N PRO A 152 -8.52 -8.76 -10.09
CA PRO A 152 -9.06 -7.55 -9.48
C PRO A 152 -7.96 -6.71 -8.82
N PHE A 153 -7.99 -5.39 -9.03
CA PHE A 153 -7.05 -4.43 -8.45
C PHE A 153 -7.74 -3.13 -8.04
N LEU A 154 -7.22 -2.53 -6.97
CA LEU A 154 -7.51 -1.17 -6.56
C LEU A 154 -6.50 -0.22 -7.21
N ILE A 155 -6.98 0.86 -7.80
CA ILE A 155 -6.15 1.95 -8.33
C ILE A 155 -6.45 3.21 -7.54
N PHE A 156 -5.43 3.82 -6.97
CA PHE A 156 -5.55 5.05 -6.21
C PHE A 156 -5.11 6.24 -7.03
N TYR A 157 -5.86 7.33 -6.91
CA TYR A 157 -5.65 8.58 -7.62
C TYR A 157 -5.55 9.74 -6.63
N ASP A 158 -4.70 10.71 -6.97
CA ASP A 158 -4.63 11.98 -6.26
C ASP A 158 -5.78 12.93 -6.66
N VAL A 159 -5.75 14.15 -6.10
CA VAL A 159 -6.72 15.22 -6.39
C VAL A 159 -6.67 15.70 -7.83
N GLU A 160 -5.54 15.54 -8.52
CA GLU A 160 -5.35 15.91 -9.92
C GLU A 160 -5.85 14.81 -10.88
N GLY A 161 -6.22 13.65 -10.34
CA GLY A 161 -6.66 12.49 -11.11
C GLY A 161 -5.52 11.68 -11.70
N THR A 162 -4.28 11.87 -11.24
CA THR A 162 -3.12 11.08 -11.63
C THR A 162 -3.07 9.78 -10.85
N LYS A 163 -2.76 8.68 -11.52
CA LYS A 163 -2.60 7.36 -10.90
C LYS A 163 -1.34 7.35 -10.04
N GLN A 164 -1.50 7.05 -8.76
CA GLN A 164 -0.40 6.99 -7.80
C GLN A 164 -0.02 5.55 -7.44
N GLU A 165 -1.02 4.69 -7.21
CA GLU A 165 -0.78 3.33 -6.70
C GLU A 165 -1.73 2.32 -7.35
N GLU A 166 -1.27 1.08 -7.54
CA GLU A 166 -2.09 -0.05 -7.96
C GLU A 166 -1.81 -1.28 -7.09
N VAL A 167 -2.86 -1.87 -6.52
CA VAL A 167 -2.77 -3.00 -5.59
C VAL A 167 -3.65 -4.13 -6.05
N GLY A 168 -3.08 -5.34 -6.22
CA GLY A 168 -3.82 -6.55 -6.55
C GLY A 168 -4.50 -7.16 -5.32
N ILE A 169 -5.81 -7.41 -5.39
CA ILE A 169 -6.62 -7.81 -4.23
C ILE A 169 -7.23 -9.22 -4.35
N ALA A 170 -6.74 -10.03 -5.28
CA ALA A 170 -7.35 -11.32 -5.64
C ALA A 170 -7.54 -12.31 -4.48
N SER A 171 -6.72 -12.22 -3.43
CA SER A 171 -6.76 -13.08 -2.24
C SER A 171 -7.41 -12.43 -1.01
N TRP A 172 -7.87 -11.17 -1.11
CA TRP A 172 -8.39 -10.42 0.03
C TRP A 172 -9.85 -10.78 0.31
N ASP A 173 -10.29 -10.50 1.53
CA ASP A 173 -11.69 -10.55 1.94
C ASP A 173 -12.33 -9.16 1.97
N GLU A 174 -13.65 -9.14 2.17
CA GLU A 174 -14.50 -7.97 2.11
C GLU A 174 -14.11 -6.90 3.15
N ASP A 175 -13.73 -7.35 4.34
CA ASP A 175 -13.36 -6.48 5.45
C ASP A 175 -11.96 -5.88 5.21
N THR A 176 -10.98 -6.71 4.80
CA THR A 176 -9.64 -6.24 4.44
C THR A 176 -9.67 -5.20 3.33
N ILE A 177 -10.50 -5.41 2.30
CA ILE A 177 -10.66 -4.43 1.21
C ILE A 177 -11.24 -3.12 1.76
N SER A 178 -12.26 -3.19 2.62
CA SER A 178 -12.91 -2.00 3.20
C SER A 178 -11.96 -1.20 4.07
N GLU A 179 -11.28 -1.87 5.01
CA GLU A 179 -10.31 -1.24 5.92
C GLU A 179 -9.15 -0.60 5.14
N PHE A 180 -8.67 -1.26 4.09
CA PHE A 180 -7.60 -0.75 3.27
C PHE A 180 -8.00 0.53 2.50
N ILE A 181 -9.23 0.58 1.98
CA ILE A 181 -9.76 1.77 1.30
C ILE A 181 -9.91 2.92 2.29
N GLU A 182 -10.57 2.69 3.43
CA GLU A 182 -10.86 3.72 4.44
C GLU A 182 -9.59 4.38 4.98
N ALA A 183 -8.52 3.61 5.15
CA ALA A 183 -7.28 4.12 5.71
C ALA A 183 -6.34 4.74 4.65
N LYS A 184 -6.57 4.50 3.34
CA LYS A 184 -5.79 5.10 2.25
C LYS A 184 -6.46 6.33 1.62
N VAL A 185 -7.77 6.49 1.75
CA VAL A 185 -8.53 7.57 1.10
C VAL A 185 -8.89 8.69 2.10
N ALA A 186 -8.91 9.94 1.64
CA ALA A 186 -9.25 11.09 2.47
C ALA A 186 -10.71 11.01 2.93
N PRO A 187 -11.09 11.39 4.15
CA PRO A 187 -12.50 11.51 4.49
C PRO A 187 -13.16 12.56 3.59
N PRO A 188 -14.46 12.40 3.26
CA PRO A 188 -15.16 13.24 2.27
C PRO A 188 -15.23 14.74 2.64
N GLU A 189 -14.91 15.11 3.89
CA GLU A 189 -14.94 16.48 4.38
C GLU A 189 -13.65 17.29 4.06
N GLU A 190 -12.51 16.62 3.87
CA GLU A 190 -11.21 17.30 3.65
C GLU A 190 -10.95 17.66 2.17
N ALA A 191 -11.71 17.11 1.22
CA ALA A 191 -11.54 17.38 -0.21
C ALA A 191 -12.25 18.66 -0.71
N ALA A 192 -12.99 19.37 0.16
CA ALA A 192 -13.91 20.43 -0.25
C ALA A 192 -13.69 21.81 0.41
N THR A 193 -12.47 22.14 0.88
CA THR A 193 -12.16 23.51 1.29
C THR A 193 -11.10 24.15 0.39
N PRO A 194 -11.50 24.95 -0.62
CA PRO A 194 -10.61 25.98 -1.13
C PRO A 194 -10.40 27.03 -0.04
N ALA A 195 -9.14 27.34 0.24
CA ALA A 195 -8.73 28.37 1.19
C ALA A 195 -9.48 29.70 0.97
N PRO A 196 -9.99 30.36 2.03
CA PRO A 196 -10.66 31.65 1.89
C PRO A 196 -9.62 32.74 1.62
N THR A 197 -9.50 33.16 0.35
CA THR A 197 -8.92 34.47 0.04
C THR A 197 -10.06 35.48 0.06
N THR A 198 -10.04 36.32 1.09
CA THR A 198 -10.88 37.50 1.25
C THR A 198 -10.61 38.50 0.12
N THR A 199 -11.65 38.85 -0.65
CA THR A 199 -11.89 40.24 -1.05
C THR A 199 -13.39 40.44 -1.13
N GLU A 200 -13.84 41.35 -0.28
CA GLU A 200 -15.14 42.01 -0.28
C GLU A 200 -15.37 42.66 -1.65
N ASP A 201 -16.57 42.51 -2.20
CA ASP A 201 -17.27 43.64 -2.81
C ASP A 201 -18.77 43.37 -2.89
N GLU A 202 -19.50 44.40 -2.47
CA GLU A 202 -20.93 44.47 -2.16
C GLU A 202 -21.85 44.47 -3.39
N GLU A 203 -23.03 43.89 -3.16
CA GLU A 203 -24.37 44.43 -3.45
C GLU A 203 -24.79 44.78 -4.91
N LYS A 204 -25.77 44.02 -5.42
CA LYS A 204 -27.04 44.61 -5.89
C LYS A 204 -28.22 43.63 -5.92
N LYS A 205 -29.16 43.89 -5.01
CA LYS A 205 -30.57 43.45 -4.95
C LYS A 205 -31.37 43.89 -6.19
N VAL A 206 -32.31 43.07 -6.68
CA VAL A 206 -33.75 43.42 -6.94
C VAL A 206 -34.55 42.14 -7.16
N ALA A 207 -35.69 42.08 -6.48
CA ALA A 207 -36.73 41.05 -6.46
C ALA A 207 -37.78 41.20 -7.57
N SER A 208 -38.55 40.13 -7.82
CA SER A 208 -40.00 40.06 -8.17
C SER A 208 -40.26 38.72 -8.87
N ASP A 209 -40.98 37.76 -8.33
CA ASP A 209 -42.46 37.65 -8.14
C ASP A 209 -43.15 36.86 -9.28
N ASP A 210 -44.23 36.20 -8.87
CA ASP A 210 -45.30 35.50 -9.63
C ASP A 210 -44.95 34.15 -10.31
N ALA A 211 -45.50 33.00 -9.92
CA ALA A 211 -46.89 32.55 -9.72
C ALA A 211 -47.56 31.98 -10.99
N GLU A 212 -48.34 30.92 -10.73
CA GLU A 212 -49.48 30.41 -11.50
C GLU A 212 -49.28 29.22 -12.48
N GLN A 213 -49.67 28.06 -11.96
CA GLN A 213 -50.56 27.01 -12.52
C GLN A 213 -50.84 26.97 -14.02
N SER A 214 -50.82 25.76 -14.61
CA SER A 214 -52.05 25.12 -15.10
C SER A 214 -51.84 23.65 -15.51
N GLU A 215 -52.88 22.86 -15.26
CA GLU A 215 -53.14 21.47 -15.64
C GLU A 215 -53.41 21.32 -17.15
N GLU A 216 -53.12 20.17 -17.77
CA GLU A 216 -53.93 19.48 -18.81
C GLU A 216 -53.25 18.11 -19.13
N GLU A 217 -53.80 16.95 -18.78
CA GLU A 217 -54.80 16.09 -19.47
C GLU A 217 -54.33 15.36 -20.76
N VAL A 218 -54.33 14.01 -20.67
CA VAL A 218 -54.86 12.98 -21.61
C VAL A 218 -54.08 12.48 -22.85
N ALA A 219 -54.08 11.13 -22.92
CA ALA A 219 -53.94 10.20 -24.06
C ALA A 219 -52.55 10.14 -24.74
N ASP A 220 -52.09 9.01 -25.28
CA ASP A 220 -52.82 8.05 -26.09
C ASP A 220 -52.11 6.69 -26.13
N ALA A 221 -52.90 5.64 -26.25
CA ALA A 221 -52.45 4.28 -26.45
C ALA A 221 -52.36 4.00 -27.96
N THR A 222 -51.22 3.52 -28.43
CA THR A 222 -51.16 2.71 -29.65
C THR A 222 -50.25 1.52 -29.45
N ASP A 223 -50.88 0.36 -29.25
CA ASP A 223 -50.66 -0.86 -30.01
C ASP A 223 -49.55 -0.78 -31.07
N ASN A 224 -48.59 -1.71 -31.00
CA ASN A 224 -48.00 -2.24 -32.20
C ASN A 224 -47.79 -3.74 -32.04
N ASP A 225 -48.68 -4.44 -32.72
CA ASP A 225 -48.76 -5.87 -32.95
C ASP A 225 -47.75 -6.31 -34.04
N GLU A 226 -47.37 -7.58 -33.98
CA GLU A 226 -46.77 -8.46 -35.01
C GLU A 226 -45.63 -7.99 -35.93
N LEU A 227 -44.49 -8.70 -35.85
CA LEU A 227 -44.12 -9.78 -36.78
C LEU A 227 -42.95 -10.64 -36.25
#